data_AF-A0A2G5EJ40-F1
#
_entry.id   AF-A0A2G5EJ40-F1
#
_cell.length_a   1.000
_cell.length_b   1.000
_cell.length_c   1.000
_cell.angle_alpha   90.00
_cell.angle_beta   90.00
_cell.angle_gamma   90.00
#
_symmetry.space_group_name_H-M   'P 1'
#
loop_
_entity.id
_entity.type
_entity.pdbx_description
1 polymer ?
#
loop_
_entity_poly.entity_id
_entity_poly.type
_entity_poly.pdbx_seq_one_letter_code
_entity_poly.pdbx_strand_id
1 'polypeptide(L)'
;METLMEDEEYNWKEVKLPILIPKVGTEEPELERETGGRRRGRDILIAIDHGPNSKHAFDWAVAHFCRLADTLHLVHAVSSLQNHIVYDTTQVLIEKLAVEAFQVAMVKTVGRVVEGDAGKIICKEADRLKPAAVVMGTRGRSLFKRVVLANIVSTTASQHLL
;
A
#
# COMPACT_ATOMS: atom_id res chain seq x y z
N MET A 1 -27.27 18.43 -12.32
CA MET A 1 -27.24 18.39 -10.84
C MET A 1 -25.81 18.12 -10.46
N GLU A 2 -25.06 19.19 -10.22
CA GLU A 2 -23.64 19.16 -9.91
C GLU A 2 -23.53 18.91 -8.41
N THR A 3 -23.16 17.69 -8.02
CA THR A 3 -22.86 17.37 -6.62
C THR A 3 -21.59 18.11 -6.25
N LEU A 4 -21.75 19.19 -5.47
CA LEU A 4 -20.66 19.84 -4.77
C LEU A 4 -19.95 18.76 -3.95
N MET A 5 -18.78 18.33 -4.41
CA MET A 5 -17.91 17.48 -3.62
C MET A 5 -17.40 18.37 -2.51
N GLU A 6 -17.94 18.19 -1.30
CA GLU A 6 -17.37 18.80 -0.11
C GLU A 6 -15.90 18.38 -0.09
N ASP A 7 -15.01 19.36 -0.24
CA ASP A 7 -13.57 19.18 -0.07
C ASP A 7 -13.33 18.90 1.42
N GLU A 8 -13.66 17.68 1.88
CA GLU A 8 -13.20 17.14 3.15
C GLU A 8 -11.67 17.32 3.17
N GLU A 9 -11.19 18.13 4.10
CA GLU A 9 -9.80 18.54 4.21
C GLU A 9 -8.90 17.30 4.23
N TYR A 10 -8.07 17.15 3.19
CA TYR A 10 -7.26 15.96 3.00
C TYR A 10 -6.04 15.97 3.92
N ASN A 11 -6.19 15.38 5.10
CA ASN A 11 -5.14 15.32 6.10
C ASN A 11 -4.42 13.96 6.07
N TRP A 12 -3.08 13.99 5.95
CA TRP A 12 -2.24 12.79 5.90
C TRP A 12 -0.86 13.03 6.53
N LYS A 13 -0.24 11.94 6.97
CA LYS A 13 1.14 11.91 7.49
C LYS A 13 1.89 10.74 6.86
N GLU A 14 3.06 11.02 6.30
CA GLU A 14 3.98 9.97 5.85
C GLU A 14 4.79 9.45 7.01
N VAL A 15 4.90 8.12 7.08
CA VAL A 15 5.69 7.43 8.08
C VAL A 15 7.14 7.43 7.65
N LYS A 16 8.02 7.90 8.55
CA LYS A 16 9.47 7.85 8.32
C LYS A 16 9.97 6.43 8.46
N LEU A 17 10.11 5.74 7.33
CA LEU A 17 10.61 4.37 7.31
C LEU A 17 12.14 4.33 7.41
N PRO A 18 12.70 3.30 8.08
CA PRO A 18 14.14 3.10 8.07
C PRO A 18 14.63 2.88 6.63
N ILE A 19 15.76 3.50 6.29
CA ILE A 19 16.41 3.29 4.99
C ILE A 19 17.09 1.93 5.05
N LEU A 20 16.41 0.88 4.59
CA LEU A 20 16.91 -0.50 4.65
C LEU A 20 17.68 -0.92 3.38
N ILE A 21 17.47 -0.20 2.27
CA ILE A 21 18.23 -0.42 1.03
C ILE A 21 19.55 0.34 1.16
N PRO A 22 20.72 -0.31 1.01
CA PRO A 22 21.98 0.41 0.92
C PRO A 22 21.88 1.47 -0.17
N LYS A 23 22.26 2.72 0.12
CA LYS A 23 22.59 3.69 -0.94
C LYS A 23 23.79 3.13 -1.68
N VAL A 24 23.54 2.29 -2.69
CA VAL A 24 24.52 2.05 -3.75
C VAL A 24 24.87 3.44 -4.26
N GLY A 25 26.16 3.78 -4.21
CA GLY A 25 26.67 5.10 -4.56
C GLY A 25 26.11 5.54 -5.91
N THR A 26 25.99 6.84 -6.09
CA THR A 26 25.41 7.55 -7.25
C THR A 26 26.08 7.26 -8.60
N GLU A 27 26.91 6.23 -8.71
CA GLU A 27 27.44 5.72 -9.95
C GLU A 27 26.53 4.58 -10.40
N GLU A 28 25.60 4.90 -11.31
CA GLU A 28 24.89 3.88 -12.06
C GLU A 28 25.95 2.98 -12.70
N PRO A 29 26.02 1.67 -12.38
CA PRO A 29 26.91 0.80 -13.11
C PRO A 29 26.47 0.84 -14.57
N GLU A 30 27.39 1.25 -15.45
CA GLU A 30 27.25 1.22 -16.91
C GLU A 30 27.18 -0.24 -17.37
N LEU A 31 26.10 -0.94 -17.00
CA LEU A 31 25.80 -2.27 -17.48
C LEU A 31 25.16 -2.11 -18.85
N GLU A 32 25.87 -2.63 -19.85
CA GLU A 32 25.47 -2.68 -21.26
C GLU A 32 23.98 -3.03 -21.37
N ARG A 33 23.24 -2.11 -21.99
CA ARG A 33 21.78 -2.12 -22.00
C ARG A 33 21.28 -3.22 -22.93
N GLU A 34 20.98 -4.39 -22.39
CA GLU A 34 20.17 -5.37 -23.10
C GLU A 34 18.79 -4.77 -23.44
N THR A 35 18.42 -4.84 -24.72
CA THR A 35 17.21 -4.27 -25.33
C THR A 35 15.91 -5.02 -24.97
N GLY A 36 15.88 -5.68 -23.81
CA GLY A 36 14.66 -6.21 -23.21
C GLY A 36 13.99 -5.11 -22.39
N GLY A 37 12.77 -4.70 -22.75
CA GLY A 37 12.03 -3.66 -22.05
C GLY A 37 12.05 -3.86 -20.54
N ARG A 38 12.90 -3.08 -19.84
CA ARG A 38 13.02 -3.07 -18.38
C ARG A 38 11.61 -2.87 -17.85
N ARG A 39 11.06 -3.87 -17.15
CA ARG A 39 9.75 -3.73 -16.49
C ARG A 39 9.91 -2.56 -15.53
N ARG A 40 9.38 -1.37 -15.89
CA ARG A 40 9.37 -0.20 -15.02
C ARG A 40 8.73 -0.62 -13.71
N GLY A 41 9.32 -0.17 -12.60
CA GLY A 41 8.73 -0.39 -11.29
C GLY A 41 7.28 0.05 -11.26
N ARG A 42 6.42 -0.75 -10.63
CA ARG A 42 5.00 -0.46 -10.50
C ARG A 42 4.69 -0.03 -9.08
N ASP A 43 3.77 0.90 -8.94
CA ASP A 43 3.18 1.22 -7.65
C ASP A 43 2.11 0.18 -7.32
N ILE A 44 2.19 -0.38 -6.10
CA ILE A 44 1.21 -1.33 -5.56
C ILE A 44 0.68 -0.72 -4.27
N LEU A 45 -0.62 -0.45 -4.21
CA LEU A 45 -1.28 0.09 -3.02
C LEU A 45 -1.76 -1.07 -2.14
N ILE A 46 -1.41 -1.07 -0.86
CA ILE A 46 -1.93 -2.03 0.12
C ILE A 46 -2.65 -1.27 1.23
N ALA A 47 -3.95 -1.53 1.37
CA ALA A 47 -4.74 -1.08 2.50
C ALA A 47 -4.42 -1.97 3.72
N ILE A 48 -3.85 -1.37 4.75
CA ILE A 48 -3.47 -2.06 5.98
C ILE A 48 -4.33 -1.60 7.15
N ASP A 49 -4.43 -2.43 8.18
CA ASP A 49 -5.06 -2.11 9.45
C ASP A 49 -4.53 -3.03 10.56
N HIS A 50 -4.98 -2.83 11.80
CA HIS A 50 -4.59 -3.70 12.92
C HIS A 50 -5.29 -5.07 12.94
N GLY A 51 -6.05 -5.43 11.89
CA GLY A 51 -6.77 -6.69 11.78
C GLY A 51 -5.97 -7.77 11.04
N PRO A 52 -6.27 -9.06 11.29
CA PRO A 52 -5.53 -10.17 10.70
C PRO A 52 -5.67 -10.27 9.17
N ASN A 53 -6.82 -9.89 8.63
CA ASN A 53 -7.10 -10.00 7.18
C ASN A 53 -6.21 -9.07 6.35
N SER A 54 -5.88 -7.89 6.86
CA SER A 54 -4.98 -6.98 6.16
C SER A 54 -3.54 -7.49 6.19
N LYS A 55 -3.10 -8.10 7.31
CA LYS A 55 -1.81 -8.80 7.40
C LYS A 55 -1.72 -9.96 6.41
N HIS A 56 -2.74 -10.80 6.31
CA HIS A 56 -2.76 -11.89 5.31
C HIS A 56 -2.69 -11.37 3.88
N ALA A 57 -3.40 -10.29 3.56
CA ALA A 57 -3.35 -9.69 2.24
C ALA A 57 -1.95 -9.10 1.92
N PHE A 58 -1.32 -8.47 2.91
CA PHE A 58 0.05 -8.00 2.82
C PHE A 58 1.03 -9.17 2.59
N ASP A 59 0.95 -10.24 3.37
CA ASP A 59 1.83 -11.41 3.26
C ASP A 59 1.72 -12.07 1.89
N TRP A 60 0.48 -12.25 1.42
CA TRP A 60 0.23 -12.78 0.10
C TRP A 60 0.84 -11.90 -0.99
N ALA A 61 0.65 -10.59 -0.90
CA ALA A 61 1.17 -9.66 -1.91
C ALA A 61 2.70 -9.64 -1.94
N VAL A 62 3.35 -9.58 -0.78
CA VAL A 62 4.82 -9.58 -0.69
C VAL A 62 5.40 -10.89 -1.24
N ALA A 63 4.84 -12.03 -0.85
CA ALA A 63 5.40 -13.34 -1.22
C ALA A 63 5.12 -13.75 -2.68
N HIS A 64 3.99 -13.31 -3.27
CA HIS A 64 3.52 -13.86 -4.54
C HIS A 64 3.30 -12.84 -5.66
N PHE A 65 3.14 -11.55 -5.32
CA PHE A 65 2.76 -10.52 -6.29
C PHE A 65 3.85 -9.49 -6.54
N CYS A 66 4.55 -9.07 -5.48
CA CYS A 66 5.59 -8.05 -5.52
C CYS A 66 6.87 -8.57 -6.20
N ARG A 67 7.59 -7.64 -6.81
CA ARG A 67 8.92 -7.85 -7.39
C ARG A 67 9.86 -6.75 -6.90
N LEU A 68 11.16 -7.00 -6.97
CA LEU A 68 12.20 -6.08 -6.50
C LEU A 68 12.06 -4.64 -7.05
N ALA A 69 11.63 -4.49 -8.31
CA ALA A 69 11.46 -3.17 -8.93
C ALA A 69 10.17 -2.45 -8.51
N ASP A 70 9.22 -3.11 -7.84
CA ASP A 70 7.96 -2.50 -7.43
C ASP A 70 8.15 -1.51 -6.25
N THR A 71 7.18 -0.63 -6.04
CA THR A 71 7.08 0.22 -4.85
C THR A 71 5.75 -0.04 -4.15
N LEU A 72 5.83 -0.45 -2.89
CA LEU A 72 4.69 -0.79 -2.04
C LEU A 72 4.24 0.45 -1.27
N HIS A 73 3.01 0.90 -1.49
CA HIS A 73 2.39 1.99 -0.74
C HIS A 73 1.48 1.39 0.34
N LEU A 74 1.93 1.40 1.59
CA LEU A 74 1.14 0.98 2.73
C LEU A 74 0.30 2.16 3.22
N VAL A 75 -1.03 2.02 3.16
CA VAL A 75 -1.97 3.07 3.56
C VAL A 75 -2.88 2.57 4.67
N HIS A 76 -2.91 3.32 5.77
CA HIS A 76 -3.89 3.14 6.85
C HIS A 76 -4.80 4.36 6.96
N ALA A 77 -6.12 4.13 6.97
CA ALA A 77 -7.11 5.17 7.22
C ALA A 77 -7.46 5.23 8.72
N VAL A 78 -7.45 6.43 9.30
CA VAL A 78 -7.78 6.68 10.71
C VAL A 78 -8.92 7.69 10.82
N SER A 79 -9.72 7.62 11.89
CA SER A 79 -10.79 8.59 12.11
C SER A 79 -10.26 10.00 12.45
N SER A 80 -9.08 10.10 13.08
CA SER A 80 -8.41 11.38 13.29
C SER A 80 -6.91 11.25 13.48
N LEU A 81 -6.12 12.13 12.84
CA LEU A 81 -4.67 12.20 13.01
C LEU A 81 -4.23 12.94 14.29
N GLN A 82 -5.18 13.51 15.03
CA GLN A 82 -4.96 14.13 16.33
C GLN A 82 -4.90 13.09 17.46
N ASN A 83 -5.41 11.88 17.21
CA ASN A 83 -5.28 10.78 18.17
C ASN A 83 -3.85 10.20 18.11
N HIS A 84 -2.97 10.74 18.94
CA HIS A 84 -1.56 10.34 18.99
C HIS A 84 -1.37 8.85 19.27
N ILE A 85 -2.20 8.23 20.12
CA ILE A 85 -2.10 6.80 20.41
C ILE A 85 -2.35 5.97 19.16
N VAL A 86 -3.40 6.30 18.40
CA VAL A 86 -3.74 5.59 17.14
C VAL A 86 -2.66 5.85 16.08
N TYR A 87 -2.17 7.08 15.98
CA TYR A 87 -1.11 7.42 15.04
C TYR A 87 0.19 6.65 15.35
N ASP A 88 0.64 6.65 16.61
CA ASP A 88 1.89 6.01 17.03
C ASP A 88 1.84 4.49 16.84
N THR A 89 0.71 3.86 17.20
CA THR A 89 0.54 2.41 16.99
C THR A 89 0.48 2.06 15.50
N THR A 90 -0.15 2.90 14.68
CA THR A 90 -0.18 2.74 13.22
C THR A 90 1.22 2.91 12.62
N GLN A 91 1.99 3.88 13.12
CA GLN A 91 3.36 4.10 12.66
C GLN A 91 4.23 2.87 12.90
N VAL A 92 4.18 2.30 14.11
CA VAL A 92 4.89 1.06 14.46
C VAL A 92 4.46 -0.11 13.57
N LEU A 93 3.16 -0.22 13.26
CA LEU A 93 2.66 -1.25 12.34
C LEU A 93 3.27 -1.09 10.94
N ILE A 94 3.23 0.11 10.37
CA ILE A 94 3.78 0.39 9.03
C ILE A 94 5.29 0.12 9.00
N GLU A 95 6.04 0.56 10.00
CA GLU A 95 7.48 0.30 10.10
C GLU A 95 7.78 -1.20 10.12
N LYS A 96 7.04 -1.97 10.91
CA LYS A 96 7.19 -3.43 10.97
C LYS A 96 6.93 -4.09 9.62
N LEU A 97 5.84 -3.71 8.94
CA LEU A 97 5.49 -4.25 7.62
C LEU A 97 6.52 -3.84 6.56
N ALA A 98 7.05 -2.63 6.60
CA ALA A 98 8.10 -2.20 5.67
C ALA A 98 9.38 -3.03 5.82
N VAL A 99 9.78 -3.34 7.06
CA VAL A 99 10.92 -4.23 7.34
C VAL A 99 10.66 -5.62 6.76
N GLU A 100 9.47 -6.18 6.99
CA GLU A 100 9.07 -7.50 6.48
C GLU A 100 9.05 -7.54 4.94
N ALA A 101 8.47 -6.54 4.29
CA ALA A 101 8.45 -6.41 2.83
C ALA A 101 9.88 -6.38 2.24
N PHE A 102 10.78 -5.63 2.89
CA PHE A 102 12.18 -5.58 2.49
C PHE A 102 12.90 -6.93 2.68
N GLN A 103 12.71 -7.60 3.81
CA GLN A 103 13.35 -8.88 4.12
C GLN A 103 12.90 -10.01 3.17
N VAL A 104 11.62 -10.02 2.79
CA VAL A 104 11.05 -11.12 1.99
C VAL A 104 11.23 -10.89 0.49
N ALA A 105 11.01 -9.66 0.00
CA ALA A 105 10.95 -9.37 -1.43
C ALA A 105 11.94 -8.30 -1.92
N MET A 106 12.76 -7.73 -1.02
CA MET A 106 13.64 -6.57 -1.30
C MET A 106 12.89 -5.40 -1.96
N VAL A 107 11.59 -5.26 -1.67
CA VAL A 107 10.74 -4.26 -2.29
C VAL A 107 10.79 -2.95 -1.52
N LYS A 108 10.83 -1.82 -2.25
CA LYS A 108 10.76 -0.50 -1.65
C LYS A 108 9.36 -0.26 -1.06
N THR A 109 9.29 0.37 0.11
CA THR A 109 8.02 0.70 0.77
C THR A 109 7.90 2.20 1.05
N VAL A 110 6.67 2.72 0.95
CA VAL A 110 6.24 4.06 1.38
C VAL A 110 5.05 3.87 2.31
N GLY A 111 5.04 4.54 3.46
CA GLY A 111 3.98 4.42 4.46
C GLY A 111 3.19 5.71 4.63
N ARG A 112 1.85 5.65 4.64
CA ARG A 112 0.98 6.81 4.90
C ARG A 112 -0.15 6.47 5.86
N VAL A 113 -0.39 7.39 6.80
CA VAL A 113 -1.58 7.42 7.64
C VAL A 113 -2.44 8.57 7.15
N VAL A 114 -3.71 8.31 6.83
CA VAL A 114 -4.61 9.29 6.21
C VAL A 114 -5.89 9.39 7.04
N GLU A 115 -6.34 10.60 7.31
CA GLU A 115 -7.58 10.85 8.05
C GLU A 115 -8.79 10.68 7.13
N GLY A 116 -9.79 9.89 7.54
CA GLY A 116 -11.06 9.76 6.84
C GLY A 116 -11.65 8.35 6.83
N ASP A 117 -12.77 8.18 6.12
CA ASP A 117 -13.38 6.87 5.89
C ASP A 117 -12.47 5.97 5.04
N ALA A 118 -12.25 4.73 5.47
CA ALA A 118 -11.34 3.81 4.80
C ALA A 118 -11.70 3.57 3.33
N GLY A 119 -12.99 3.45 2.99
CA GLY A 119 -13.43 3.27 1.61
C GLY A 119 -13.06 4.46 0.74
N LYS A 120 -13.44 5.66 1.19
CA LYS A 120 -13.13 6.92 0.48
C LYS A 120 -11.63 7.13 0.34
N ILE A 121 -10.87 6.95 1.42
CA ILE A 121 -9.42 7.18 1.44
C ILE A 121 -8.69 6.23 0.50
N ILE A 122 -9.02 4.94 0.51
CA ILE A 122 -8.38 3.98 -0.40
C ILE A 122 -8.69 4.29 -1.86
N CYS A 123 -9.93 4.69 -2.19
CA CYS A 123 -10.25 5.15 -3.54
C CYS A 123 -9.44 6.40 -3.93
N LYS A 124 -9.38 7.40 -3.05
CA LYS A 124 -8.63 8.64 -3.27
C LYS A 124 -7.13 8.40 -3.46
N GLU A 125 -6.55 7.50 -2.66
CA GLU A 125 -5.14 7.11 -2.82
C GLU A 125 -4.90 6.33 -4.11
N ALA A 126 -5.84 5.47 -4.52
CA ALA A 126 -5.76 4.75 -5.79
C ALA A 126 -5.83 5.72 -6.98
N ASP A 127 -6.72 6.71 -6.95
CA ASP A 127 -6.83 7.74 -7.99
C ASP A 127 -5.58 8.61 -8.07
N ARG A 128 -5.00 8.95 -6.91
CA ARG A 128 -3.76 9.75 -6.80
C ARG A 128 -2.55 8.98 -7.32
N LEU A 129 -2.37 7.74 -6.91
CA LEU A 129 -1.20 6.92 -7.23
C LEU A 129 -1.29 6.26 -8.61
N LYS A 130 -2.52 5.99 -9.09
CA LYS A 130 -2.78 5.15 -10.26
C LYS A 130 -1.99 3.83 -10.20
N PRO A 131 -2.10 3.07 -9.08
CA PRO A 131 -1.28 1.89 -8.87
C PRO A 131 -1.66 0.80 -9.87
N ALA A 132 -0.73 -0.13 -10.12
CA ALA A 132 -1.01 -1.30 -10.94
C ALA A 132 -2.00 -2.26 -10.26
N ALA A 133 -2.10 -2.22 -8.94
CA ALA A 133 -3.07 -2.97 -8.16
C ALA A 133 -3.34 -2.32 -6.80
N VAL A 134 -4.54 -2.57 -6.27
CA VAL A 134 -4.91 -2.32 -4.88
C VAL A 134 -5.12 -3.66 -4.19
N VAL A 135 -4.40 -3.88 -3.09
CA VAL A 135 -4.49 -5.08 -2.26
C VAL A 135 -5.12 -4.71 -0.93
N MET A 136 -6.07 -5.51 -0.45
CA MET A 136 -6.72 -5.28 0.83
C MET A 136 -7.23 -6.59 1.42
N GLY A 137 -7.32 -6.65 2.75
CA GLY A 137 -7.97 -7.76 3.43
C GLY A 137 -9.48 -7.74 3.22
N THR A 138 -10.12 -8.91 3.16
CA THR A 138 -11.57 -8.97 3.15
C THR A 138 -12.12 -8.65 4.54
N ARG A 139 -12.74 -7.49 4.73
CA ARG A 139 -13.71 -7.27 5.81
C ARG A 139 -15.11 -7.39 5.20
N GLY A 140 -15.98 -8.18 5.84
CA GLY A 140 -17.20 -8.73 5.24
C GLY A 140 -17.97 -7.77 4.33
N ARG A 141 -17.85 -7.97 3.01
CA ARG A 141 -18.75 -7.66 1.86
C ARG A 141 -19.55 -6.34 1.78
N SER A 142 -19.57 -5.46 2.79
CA SER A 142 -20.49 -4.31 2.87
C SER A 142 -19.86 -2.98 2.43
N LEU A 143 -18.57 -2.74 2.69
CA LEU A 143 -17.97 -1.41 2.46
C LEU A 143 -17.44 -1.18 1.02
N PHE A 144 -17.06 -2.22 0.29
CA PHE A 144 -16.32 -2.08 -0.99
C PHE A 144 -17.05 -2.64 -2.21
N LYS A 145 -18.38 -2.80 -2.16
CA LYS A 145 -19.20 -3.34 -3.26
C LYS A 145 -19.15 -2.55 -4.59
N ARG A 146 -18.33 -1.50 -4.71
CA ARG A 146 -18.33 -0.55 -5.83
C ARG A 146 -16.97 -0.25 -6.47
N VAL A 147 -15.86 -0.82 -6.01
CA VAL A 147 -14.55 -0.56 -6.63
C VAL A 147 -14.18 -1.72 -7.57
N VAL A 148 -14.73 -1.67 -8.78
CA VAL A 148 -14.17 -2.40 -9.93
C VAL A 148 -13.47 -1.35 -10.79
N LEU A 149 -12.19 -1.11 -10.51
CA LEU A 149 -11.34 -0.31 -11.38
C LEU A 149 -10.69 -1.22 -12.42
N ALA A 150 -10.91 -0.85 -13.68
CA ALA A 150 -10.65 -1.63 -14.87
C ALA A 150 -9.20 -2.12 -14.93
N ASN A 151 -9.04 -3.44 -14.85
CA ASN A 151 -7.84 -4.29 -15.01
C ASN A 151 -7.37 -5.10 -13.79
N ILE A 152 -8.11 -5.15 -12.68
CA ILE A 152 -7.74 -5.97 -11.52
C ILE A 152 -8.51 -7.31 -11.50
N VAL A 153 -7.77 -8.42 -11.52
CA VAL A 153 -8.26 -9.71 -10.98
C VAL A 153 -8.50 -9.49 -9.50
N SER A 154 -9.76 -9.55 -9.05
CA SER A 154 -10.08 -9.56 -7.62
C SER A 154 -9.63 -10.88 -7.00
N THR A 155 -8.34 -11.04 -6.70
CA THR A 155 -7.86 -12.22 -6.00
C THR A 155 -8.25 -12.11 -4.53
N THR A 156 -9.42 -12.65 -4.19
CA THR A 156 -9.77 -12.93 -2.80
C THR A 156 -8.95 -14.14 -2.36
N ALA A 157 -7.86 -13.92 -1.63
CA ALA A 157 -7.13 -15.00 -0.99
C ALA A 157 -7.90 -15.44 0.27
N SER A 158 -8.79 -16.43 0.13
CA SER A 158 -9.34 -17.16 1.27
C SER A 158 -8.44 -18.36 1.56
N GLN A 159 -7.51 -18.23 2.50
CA GLN A 159 -6.84 -19.40 3.07
C GLN A 159 -7.80 -20.07 4.06
N HIS A 160 -8.37 -21.21 3.65
CA HIS A 160 -9.00 -22.15 4.56
C HIS A 160 -7.86 -22.86 5.31
N LEU A 161 -7.61 -22.47 6.56
CA LEU A 161 -6.86 -23.30 7.49
C LEU A 161 -7.81 -24.40 7.96
N LEU A 162 -7.53 -25.64 7.53
CA LEU A 162 -8.00 -26.87 8.17
C LEU A 162 -7.20 -27.11 9.44
#